data_AF-A0A948RLH3-F1
#
_entry.id   AF-A0A948RLH3-F1
#
_cell.length_a   1.000
_cell.length_b   1.000
_cell.length_c   1.000
_cell.angle_alpha   90.00
_cell.angle_beta   90.00
_cell.angle_gamma   90.00
#
_symmetry.space_group_name_H-M   'P 1'
#
loop_
_entity.id
_entity.type
_entity.pdbx_description
1 polymer ?
#
loop_
_entity_poly.entity_id
_entity_poly.type
_entity_poly.pdbx_seq_one_letter_code
_entity_poly.pdbx_strand_id
1 'polypeptide(L)'
;MDETNLEDKLNELVKEFGETANPQHKRLAKLAKQAQANRKKLEKSINSLQESLDYLRVCIKYQVFDLEATRRENEYLRKLLKEEEEKKKNSQ
;
A
#
# COMPACT_ATOMS: atom_id res chain seq x y z
N MET A 1 11.37 -5.55 -16.61
CA MET A 1 11.97 -6.46 -17.62
C MET A 1 13.50 -6.47 -17.57
N ASP A 2 14.18 -5.56 -16.87
CA ASP A 2 15.67 -5.56 -16.79
C ASP A 2 16.27 -6.43 -15.67
N GLU A 3 15.47 -6.85 -14.69
CA GLU A 3 15.98 -7.56 -13.50
C GLU A 3 16.41 -9.00 -13.79
N THR A 4 15.66 -9.71 -14.64
CA THR A 4 15.97 -11.08 -15.05
C THR A 4 17.28 -11.14 -15.81
N ASN A 5 17.51 -10.16 -16.69
CA ASN A 5 18.77 -10.01 -17.43
C ASN A 5 19.98 -9.78 -16.51
N LEU A 6 19.81 -9.04 -15.42
CA LEU A 6 20.88 -8.80 -14.46
C LEU A 6 21.15 -10.04 -13.61
N GLU A 7 20.11 -10.76 -13.19
CA GLU A 7 20.23 -12.04 -12.47
C GLU A 7 20.90 -13.13 -13.33
N ASP A 8 20.56 -13.21 -14.61
CA ASP A 8 21.13 -14.16 -15.56
C ASP A 8 22.61 -13.86 -15.83
N LYS A 9 22.96 -12.58 -16.06
CA LYS A 9 24.36 -12.17 -16.23
C LYS A 9 25.21 -12.39 -14.98
N LEU A 10 24.65 -12.20 -13.78
CA LEU A 10 25.36 -12.48 -12.52
C LEU A 10 25.60 -13.98 -12.34
N ASN A 11 24.63 -14.82 -12.71
CA ASN A 11 24.77 -16.27 -12.65
C ASN A 11 25.75 -16.80 -13.69
N GLU A 12 25.76 -16.22 -14.88
CA GLU A 12 26.71 -16.52 -15.96
C GLU A 12 28.14 -16.14 -15.55
N LEU A 13 28.31 -14.94 -14.99
CA LEU A 13 29.59 -14.48 -14.46
C LEU A 13 30.08 -15.34 -13.28
N VAL A 14 29.18 -15.81 -12.41
CA VAL A 14 29.57 -16.73 -11.32
C VAL A 14 29.97 -18.11 -11.86
N LYS A 15 29.42 -18.55 -13.00
CA LYS A 15 29.79 -19.82 -13.65
C LYS A 15 31.13 -19.74 -14.38
N GLU A 16 31.38 -18.71 -15.18
CA GLU A 16 32.63 -18.54 -15.93
C GLU A 16 33.86 -18.43 -15.02
N PHE A 17 33.70 -17.81 -13.84
CA PHE A 17 34.80 -17.64 -12.88
C PHE A 17 34.89 -18.77 -11.84
N GLY A 18 33.98 -19.76 -11.86
CA GLY A 18 33.94 -20.89 -10.94
C GLY A 18 35.10 -21.88 -11.07
N GLU A 19 35.80 -21.87 -12.20
CA GLU A 19 36.93 -22.77 -12.49
C GLU A 19 38.25 -22.34 -11.81
N THR A 20 38.34 -21.08 -11.36
CA THR A 20 39.53 -20.52 -10.67
C THR A 20 39.19 -20.12 -9.23
N ALA A 21 39.00 -21.09 -8.34
CA ALA A 21 38.43 -20.87 -7.00
C ALA A 21 39.37 -20.11 -6.01
N ASN A 22 39.38 -18.78 -6.08
CA ASN A 22 39.93 -17.91 -5.03
C ASN A 22 38.90 -17.75 -3.87
N PRO A 23 39.29 -17.88 -2.59
CA PRO A 23 38.43 -17.66 -1.40
C PRO A 23 37.57 -16.38 -1.43
N GLN A 24 38.03 -15.34 -2.12
CA GLN A 24 37.30 -14.09 -2.32
C GLN A 24 35.98 -14.27 -3.09
N HIS A 25 35.92 -15.19 -4.07
CA HIS A 25 34.70 -15.45 -4.86
C HIS A 25 33.59 -16.07 -4.03
N LYS A 26 33.93 -16.99 -3.11
CA LYS A 26 32.94 -17.59 -2.20
C LYS A 26 32.28 -16.53 -1.31
N ARG A 27 33.04 -15.51 -0.90
CA ARG A 27 32.54 -14.38 -0.12
C ARG A 27 31.63 -13.48 -0.95
N LEU A 28 32.02 -13.14 -2.17
CA LEU A 28 31.21 -12.36 -3.12
C LEU A 28 29.89 -13.06 -3.46
N ALA A 29 29.92 -14.36 -3.77
CA ALA A 29 28.71 -15.14 -4.05
C ALA A 29 27.76 -15.19 -2.84
N LYS A 30 28.30 -15.27 -1.62
CA LYS A 30 27.49 -15.22 -0.39
C LYS A 30 26.85 -13.85 -0.19
N LEU A 31 27.57 -12.76 -0.45
CA LEU A 31 27.04 -11.40 -0.38
C LEU A 31 25.97 -11.15 -1.43
N ALA A 32 26.17 -11.60 -2.67
CA ALA A 32 25.16 -11.51 -3.73
C ALA A 32 23.86 -12.25 -3.35
N LYS A 33 23.97 -13.47 -2.82
CA LYS A 33 22.80 -14.22 -2.31
C LYS A 33 22.10 -13.49 -1.16
N GLN A 34 22.85 -12.88 -0.24
CA GLN A 34 22.27 -12.12 0.87
C GLN A 34 21.57 -10.85 0.38
N ALA A 35 22.18 -10.12 -0.56
CA ALA A 35 21.57 -8.95 -1.18
C ALA A 35 20.28 -9.32 -1.91
N GLN A 36 20.27 -10.42 -2.67
CA GLN A 36 19.07 -10.92 -3.33
C GLN A 36 17.96 -11.29 -2.33
N ALA A 37 18.30 -11.97 -1.24
CA ALA A 37 17.35 -12.32 -0.20
C ALA A 37 16.76 -11.08 0.48
N ASN A 38 17.57 -10.07 0.76
CA ASN A 38 17.13 -8.81 1.34
C ASN A 38 16.23 -8.03 0.38
N ARG A 39 16.57 -7.99 -0.91
CA ARG A 39 15.75 -7.37 -1.96
C ARG A 39 14.37 -8.00 -2.03
N LYS A 40 14.29 -9.34 -2.08
CA LYS A 40 13.02 -10.07 -2.09
C LYS A 40 12.16 -9.80 -0.85
N LYS A 41 12.78 -9.68 0.33
CA LYS A 41 12.08 -9.30 1.56
C LYS A 41 11.52 -7.88 1.48
N LEU A 42 12.32 -6.93 0.99
CA LEU A 42 11.91 -5.55 0.83
C LEU A 42 10.74 -5.41 -0.16
N GLU A 43 10.82 -6.08 -1.31
CA GLU A 43 9.76 -6.12 -2.30
C GLU A 43 8.44 -6.65 -1.69
N LYS A 44 8.51 -7.75 -0.94
CA LYS A 44 7.36 -8.30 -0.23
C LYS A 44 6.77 -7.30 0.77
N SER A 45 7.62 -6.59 1.53
CA SER A 45 7.17 -5.58 2.48
C SER A 45 6.51 -4.39 1.79
N ILE A 46 7.05 -3.94 0.66
CA ILE A 46 6.47 -2.84 -0.13
C ILE A 46 5.10 -3.25 -0.68
N ASN A 47 4.97 -4.45 -1.24
CA ASN A 47 3.70 -4.94 -1.76
C ASN A 47 2.63 -5.03 -0.65
N SER A 48 2.99 -5.56 0.52
CA SER A 48 2.07 -5.63 1.67
C SER A 48 1.66 -4.23 2.18
N LEU A 49 2.59 -3.27 2.14
CA LEU A 49 2.28 -1.88 2.50
C LEU A 49 1.33 -1.24 1.47
N GLN A 50 1.54 -1.49 0.18
CA GLN A 50 0.65 -1.01 -0.89
C GLN A 50 -0.77 -1.56 -0.73
N GLU A 51 -0.91 -2.87 -0.49
CA GLU A 51 -2.21 -3.50 -0.22
C GLU A 51 -2.91 -2.88 1.00
N SER A 52 -2.16 -2.62 2.06
CA SER A 52 -2.68 -1.98 3.28
C SER A 52 -3.13 -0.55 3.02
N LEU A 53 -2.38 0.22 2.22
CA LEU A 53 -2.73 1.58 1.84
C LEU A 53 -3.94 1.63 0.90
N ASP A 54 -4.06 0.69 -0.04
CA ASP A 54 -5.22 0.59 -0.91
C ASP A 54 -6.49 0.22 -0.13
N TYR A 55 -6.38 -0.70 0.83
CA TYR A 55 -7.48 -1.00 1.75
C TYR A 55 -7.88 0.25 2.56
N LEU A 56 -6.91 0.92 3.19
CA LEU A 56 -7.17 2.13 3.96
C LEU A 56 -7.83 3.23 3.11
N ARG A 57 -7.38 3.39 1.86
CA ARG A 57 -7.97 4.34 0.91
C ARG A 57 -9.46 4.05 0.67
N VAL A 58 -9.85 2.79 0.53
CA VAL A 58 -11.25 2.40 0.38
C VAL A 58 -12.03 2.70 1.65
N CYS A 59 -11.50 2.36 2.83
CA CYS A 59 -12.15 2.67 4.11
C CYS A 59 -12.44 4.16 4.27
N ILE A 60 -11.46 5.02 3.96
CA ILE A 60 -11.62 6.47 4.04
C ILE A 60 -12.73 6.96 3.10
N LYS A 61 -12.79 6.43 1.86
CA LYS A 61 -13.87 6.81 0.91
C LYS A 61 -15.26 6.52 1.48
N TYR A 62 -15.46 5.35 2.09
CA TYR A 62 -16.74 5.00 2.70
C TYR A 62 -17.03 5.84 3.95
N GLN A 63 -16.05 6.05 4.81
CA GLN A 63 -16.23 6.89 6.00
C GLN A 63 -16.63 8.32 5.65
N VAL A 64 -16.00 8.93 4.65
CA VAL A 64 -16.36 10.29 4.19
C VAL A 64 -17.76 10.29 3.57
N PHE A 65 -18.11 9.26 2.79
CA PHE A 65 -19.43 9.12 2.20
C PHE A 65 -20.53 9.01 3.27
N ASP A 66 -20.34 8.15 4.27
CA ASP A 66 -21.29 7.92 5.35
C ASP A 66 -21.44 9.17 6.23
N LEU A 67 -20.34 9.87 6.51
CA LEU A 67 -20.36 11.15 7.23
C LEU A 67 -21.18 12.22 6.47
N GLU A 68 -20.99 12.32 5.15
CA GLU A 68 -21.74 13.29 4.35
C GLU A 68 -23.22 12.94 4.24
N ALA A 69 -23.57 11.64 4.19
CA ALA A 69 -24.96 11.19 4.28
C ALA A 69 -25.59 11.59 5.63
N THR A 70 -24.88 11.34 6.73
CA THR A 70 -25.32 11.70 8.09
C THR A 70 -25.47 13.21 8.27
N ARG A 71 -24.56 14.00 7.69
CA ARG A 71 -24.60 15.47 7.73
C ARG A 71 -25.83 16.01 7.00
N ARG A 72 -26.09 15.53 5.79
CA ARG A 72 -27.27 15.92 5.00
C ARG A 72 -28.59 15.56 5.70
N GLU A 73 -28.66 14.36 6.29
CA GLU A 73 -29.83 13.94 7.05
C GLU A 73 -30.05 14.84 8.28
N ASN A 74 -28.99 15.16 9.02
CA ASN A 74 -29.09 16.04 10.18
C ASN A 74 -29.59 17.44 9.80
N GLU A 75 -29.09 18.01 8.70
CA GLU A 75 -29.55 19.30 8.18
C GLU A 75 -31.02 19.26 7.78
N TYR A 76 -31.47 18.19 7.12
CA TYR A 76 -32.86 17.99 6.72
C TYR A 76 -33.78 17.93 7.95
N LEU A 77 -33.46 17.10 8.94
CA LEU A 77 -34.24 16.97 10.18
C LEU A 77 -34.32 18.30 10.95
N ARG A 78 -33.21 19.07 11.01
CA ARG A 78 -33.21 20.39 11.63
C ARG A 78 -34.12 21.39 10.92
N LYS A 79 -34.26 21.31 9.59
CA LYS A 79 -35.19 22.16 8.84
C LYS A 79 -36.63 21.81 9.19
N LEU A 80 -36.98 20.52 9.21
CA LEU A 80 -38.32 20.07 9.60
C LEU A 80 -38.70 20.54 11.00
N LEU A 81 -37.80 20.42 11.98
CA LEU A 81 -38.05 20.88 13.34
C LEU A 81 -38.31 22.39 13.42
N LYS A 82 -37.54 23.20 12.68
CA LYS A 82 -37.76 24.66 12.62
C LYS A 82 -39.12 25.01 12.01
N GLU A 83 -39.49 24.34 10.92
CA GLU A 83 -40.79 24.54 10.28
C GLU A 83 -41.95 24.15 11.21
N GLU A 84 -41.80 23.08 11.99
CA GLU A 84 -42.78 22.70 13.01
C GLU A 84 -42.89 23.74 14.15
N GLU A 85 -41.78 24.29 14.62
CA GLU A 85 -41.76 25.36 15.63
C GLU A 85 -42.45 26.62 15.12
N GLU A 86 -42.21 27.02 13.86
CA GLU A 86 -42.87 28.18 13.23
C GLU A 86 -44.38 27.96 13.08
N LYS A 87 -44.80 26.77 12.63
CA LYS A 87 -46.24 26.41 12.54
C LYS A 87 -46.92 26.49 13.90
N LYS A 88 -46.27 26.00 14.97
CA LYS A 88 -46.80 26.08 16.34
C LYS A 88 -46.93 27.52 16.83
N LYS A 89 -45.95 28.38 16.56
CA LYS A 89 -46.02 29.82 16.89
C LYS A 89 -47.14 30.55 16.16
N ASN A 90 -47.39 30.22 14.90
CA ASN A 90 -48.44 30.85 14.10
C ASN A 90 -49.85 30.33 14.42
N SER A 91 -49.97 29.28 15.24
CA SER A 91 -51.24 28.69 15.67
C SER A 91 -51.66 29.09 17.09
N GLN A 92 -50.88 29.94 17.76
CA GLN A 92 -51.15 30.52 19.08
C GLN A 92 -51.49 32.00 18.97
#